data_AF-A0A2S0WNK7-F1
#
_entry.id   AF-A0A2S0WNK7-F1
#
_cell.length_a   1.000
_cell.length_b   1.000
_cell.length_c   1.000
_cell.angle_alpha   90.00
_cell.angle_beta   90.00
_cell.angle_gamma   90.00
#
_symmetry.space_group_name_H-M   'P 1'
#
loop_
_entity.id
_entity.type
_entity.pdbx_description
1 polymer ?
#
loop_
_entity_poly.entity_id
_entity_poly.type
_entity_poly.pdbx_seq_one_letter_code
_entity_poly.pdbx_strand_id
1 'polypeptide(L)'
;MGFGDDVVGALNQTIDGLRVVLARLENLDFWPPWDAAKTIVDAVGAAIDAATTPPEPDPVALDSAADAWNAIAIDVDRAAGDLTQSRQALTRQVWEGDAGDAARTHLRNLTDRVETVTTAAESVRRALITASDAMTDARDRHASAYSILTQHLTITWSDMAPWDLVSRLKQIVGDCVDAVRALVGSYEDAAEAMATARRQVTAAIDTIDLPTHLPDGVSPTSVVNGWEGDDTGPLRGSVLERAEKALEGMSPQQRAAAQQLLDDAGSDEAMAWILAAIASGLTGSDLDAYAAQLATMTPDQMAALDPTTADDGTYTQPDQTTCGSATLVMSKMLNDPAYAMYIATGRHPVTGQTSPLSPSELFDAESLAMHQQTNAFRDHAGNPQVPWIDEIGTSPWGVAHQMAGEGGSGIPGSDYGLDLTDPSRPGADYDHIVAATEDGQTVPLYVGDDKSPRHVVLVTSSSDDTLTIYEPSAGRTITVTRDEFERGDVDVAGWDKPWLAVTPS
;
A
#
# COMPACT_ATOMS: atom_id res chain seq x y z
N MET A 1 -11.12 11.05 1.02
CA MET A 1 -10.71 11.99 2.09
C MET A 1 -9.36 11.48 2.57
N GLY A 2 -8.28 12.22 2.33
CA GLY A 2 -6.93 11.75 2.68
C GLY A 2 -6.76 11.71 4.19
N PHE A 3 -6.85 10.52 4.78
CA PHE A 3 -6.23 10.23 6.07
C PHE A 3 -4.73 10.08 5.80
N GLY A 4 -4.04 11.20 5.55
CA GLY A 4 -2.64 11.20 5.14
C GLY A 4 -1.66 11.25 6.31
N ASP A 5 -0.42 10.81 6.05
CA ASP A 5 0.76 10.98 6.92
C ASP A 5 0.92 12.41 7.42
N ASP A 6 0.43 13.37 6.63
CA ASP A 6 0.39 14.80 6.94
C ASP A 6 -0.30 15.11 8.28
N VAL A 7 -1.37 14.39 8.65
CA VAL A 7 -2.14 14.67 9.88
C VAL A 7 -1.37 14.18 11.11
N VAL A 8 -0.91 12.93 11.11
CA VAL A 8 -0.12 12.36 12.22
C VAL A 8 1.23 13.08 12.34
N GLY A 9 1.86 13.41 11.21
CA GLY A 9 3.08 14.20 11.15
C GLY A 9 2.93 15.59 11.77
N ALA A 10 1.83 16.30 11.48
CA ALA A 10 1.55 17.61 12.06
C ALA A 10 1.31 17.55 13.58
N LEU A 11 0.62 16.51 14.07
CA LEU A 11 0.42 16.28 15.50
C LEU A 11 1.77 16.03 16.20
N ASN A 12 2.62 15.18 15.63
CA ASN A 12 3.96 14.88 16.15
C ASN A 12 4.86 16.12 16.19
N GLN A 13 4.83 16.97 15.18
CA GLN A 13 5.57 18.23 15.17
C GLN A 13 5.15 19.15 16.33
N THR A 14 3.86 19.18 16.65
CA THR A 14 3.33 19.97 17.77
C THR A 14 3.78 19.41 19.11
N ILE A 15 3.76 18.08 19.26
CA ILE A 15 4.27 17.36 20.46
C ILE A 15 5.73 17.73 20.72
N ASP A 16 6.59 17.68 19.71
CA ASP A 16 8.01 17.99 19.85
C ASP A 16 8.24 19.45 20.26
N GLY A 17 7.50 20.39 19.68
CA GLY A 17 7.53 21.80 20.07
C GLY A 17 7.16 22.00 21.55
N LEU A 18 6.11 21.33 22.02
CA LEU A 18 5.67 21.41 23.42
C LEU A 18 6.63 20.76 24.40
N ARG A 19 7.29 19.64 24.03
CA ARG A 19 8.32 18.99 24.85
C ARG A 19 9.54 19.90 25.06
N VAL A 20 9.93 20.66 24.04
CA VAL A 20 11.00 21.67 24.17
C VAL A 20 10.60 22.76 25.18
N VAL A 21 9.35 23.22 25.14
CA VAL A 21 8.83 24.19 26.12
C VAL A 21 8.82 23.60 27.53
N LEU A 22 8.35 22.36 27.69
CA LEU A 22 8.31 21.66 28.97
C LEU A 22 9.70 21.56 29.59
N ALA A 23 10.69 21.11 28.81
CA ALA A 23 12.08 21.01 29.26
C ALA A 23 12.64 22.37 29.72
N ARG A 24 12.24 23.47 29.07
CA ARG A 24 12.66 24.82 29.45
C ARG A 24 12.04 25.26 30.78
N LEU A 25 10.77 24.92 31.04
CA LEU A 25 10.07 25.24 32.29
C LEU A 25 10.59 24.41 33.48
N GLU A 26 10.87 23.12 33.27
CA GLU A 26 11.34 22.22 34.32
C GLU A 26 12.76 22.54 34.80
N ASN A 27 13.59 23.11 33.93
CA ASN A 27 14.98 23.47 34.23
C ASN A 27 15.17 24.95 34.60
N LEU A 28 14.09 25.66 34.93
CA LEU A 28 14.13 27.09 35.20
C LEU A 28 14.88 27.41 36.52
N ASP A 29 15.84 28.33 36.46
CA ASP A 29 16.38 28.98 37.66
C ASP A 29 15.48 30.16 38.06
N PHE A 30 15.04 30.18 39.32
CA PHE A 30 14.19 31.25 39.87
C PHE A 30 14.98 32.50 40.28
N TRP A 31 16.30 32.49 40.13
CA TRP A 31 17.15 33.63 40.44
C TRP A 31 17.98 34.10 39.24
N PRO A 32 17.94 35.41 38.88
CA PRO A 32 17.11 36.48 39.46
C PRO A 32 15.61 36.31 39.10
N PRO A 33 14.67 36.64 40.02
CA PRO A 33 13.25 36.35 39.81
C PRO A 33 12.61 37.10 38.63
N TRP A 34 13.18 38.23 38.23
CA TRP A 34 12.71 38.97 37.05
C TRP A 34 13.08 38.31 35.73
N ASP A 35 14.25 37.67 35.66
CA ASP A 35 14.69 36.92 34.48
C ASP A 35 13.91 35.59 34.36
N ALA A 36 13.63 34.96 35.51
CA ALA A 36 12.74 33.81 35.60
C ALA A 36 11.33 34.15 35.10
N ALA A 37 10.77 35.29 35.56
CA ALA A 37 9.46 35.76 35.13
C ALA A 37 9.39 35.99 33.60
N LYS A 38 10.43 36.59 33.01
CA LYS A 38 10.51 36.76 31.55
C LYS A 38 10.56 35.41 30.82
N THR A 39 11.39 34.49 31.31
CA THR A 39 11.52 33.15 30.73
C THR A 39 10.21 32.37 30.76
N ILE A 40 9.44 32.51 31.85
CA ILE A 40 8.11 31.90 31.99
C ILE A 40 7.15 32.49 30.94
N VAL A 41 7.09 33.81 30.79
CA VAL A 41 6.23 34.46 29.78
C VAL A 41 6.61 34.03 28.37
N ASP A 42 7.91 33.99 28.04
CA ASP A 42 8.40 33.54 26.74
C ASP A 42 8.04 32.06 26.47
N ALA A 43 8.17 31.20 27.49
CA ALA A 43 7.83 29.78 27.38
C ALA A 43 6.32 29.54 27.26
N VAL A 44 5.50 30.27 28.01
CA VAL A 44 4.03 30.24 27.90
C VAL A 44 3.59 30.75 26.53
N GLY A 45 4.22 31.81 26.01
CA GLY A 45 4.00 32.31 24.65
C GLY A 45 4.29 31.24 23.60
N ALA A 46 5.45 30.59 23.69
CA ALA A 46 5.81 29.50 22.78
C ALA A 46 4.86 28.28 22.88
N ALA A 47 4.40 27.93 24.09
CA ALA A 47 3.41 26.87 24.30
C ALA A 47 2.10 27.18 23.59
N ILE A 48 1.62 28.42 23.74
CA ILE A 48 0.38 28.90 23.14
C ILE A 48 0.51 28.97 21.63
N ASP A 49 1.61 29.50 21.11
CA ASP A 49 1.88 29.54 19.67
C ASP A 49 1.90 28.13 19.08
N ALA A 50 2.54 27.17 19.75
CA ALA A 50 2.59 25.78 19.32
C ALA A 50 1.21 25.09 19.37
N ALA A 51 0.42 25.34 20.41
CA ALA A 51 -0.87 24.68 20.64
C ALA A 51 -2.08 25.59 20.34
N THR A 52 -1.92 26.57 19.44
CA THR A 52 -2.99 27.54 19.12
C THR A 52 -4.23 26.85 18.56
N THR A 53 -4.03 25.82 17.75
CA THR A 53 -5.10 25.04 17.15
C THR A 53 -5.28 23.74 17.93
N PRO A 54 -6.51 23.36 18.33
CA PRO A 54 -6.78 22.05 18.91
C PRO A 54 -6.30 20.91 18.00
N PRO A 55 -6.10 19.69 18.53
CA PRO A 55 -5.80 18.52 17.71
C PRO A 55 -6.82 18.35 16.56
N GLU A 56 -6.31 18.17 15.33
CA GLU A 56 -7.08 17.82 14.13
C GLU A 56 -7.03 16.30 13.91
N PRO A 57 -8.02 15.69 13.23
CA PRO A 57 -9.21 16.30 12.62
C PRO A 57 -10.33 16.62 13.62
N ASP A 58 -11.29 17.46 13.21
CA ASP A 58 -12.49 17.72 14.01
C ASP A 58 -13.37 16.47 14.20
N PRO A 59 -13.82 16.16 15.45
CA PRO A 59 -14.74 15.05 15.71
C PRO A 59 -15.99 15.08 14.83
N VAL A 60 -16.54 16.26 14.53
CA VAL A 60 -17.72 16.40 13.66
C VAL A 60 -17.44 15.92 12.23
N ALA A 61 -16.19 16.10 11.75
CA ALA A 61 -15.79 15.59 10.45
C ALA A 61 -15.69 14.06 10.46
N LEU A 62 -15.21 13.46 11.56
CA LEU A 62 -15.16 12.02 11.74
C LEU A 62 -16.56 11.41 11.82
N ASP A 63 -17.48 12.02 12.57
CA ASP A 63 -18.89 11.62 12.62
C ASP A 63 -19.56 11.71 11.25
N SER A 64 -19.32 12.80 10.51
CA SER A 64 -19.85 12.97 9.16
C SER A 64 -19.33 11.90 8.19
N ALA A 65 -18.06 11.51 8.32
CA ALA A 65 -17.49 10.42 7.55
C ALA A 65 -18.09 9.06 7.96
N ALA A 66 -18.30 8.82 9.26
CA ALA A 66 -18.94 7.61 9.76
C ALA A 66 -20.38 7.48 9.24
N ASP A 67 -21.14 8.57 9.20
CA ASP A 67 -22.49 8.61 8.62
C ASP A 67 -22.50 8.29 7.12
N ALA A 68 -21.49 8.76 6.37
CA ALA A 68 -21.34 8.43 4.95
C ALA A 68 -21.09 6.93 4.75
N TRP A 69 -20.22 6.32 5.56
CA TRP A 69 -19.97 4.88 5.54
C TRP A 69 -21.21 4.07 5.95
N ASN A 70 -22.01 4.57 6.89
CA ASN A 70 -23.29 3.97 7.24
C ASN A 70 -24.28 3.97 6.06
N ALA A 71 -24.33 5.07 5.30
CA ALA A 71 -25.17 5.15 4.11
C ALA A 71 -24.74 4.14 3.04
N ILE A 72 -23.43 3.98 2.82
CA ILE A 72 -22.87 2.96 1.92
C ILE A 72 -23.31 1.55 2.37
N ALA A 73 -23.15 1.22 3.65
CA ALA A 73 -23.56 -0.09 4.18
C ALA A 73 -25.04 -0.39 3.91
N ILE A 74 -25.92 0.59 4.14
CA ILE A 74 -27.37 0.45 3.91
C ILE A 74 -27.71 0.26 2.42
N ASP A 75 -27.07 1.02 1.54
CA ASP A 75 -27.36 0.95 0.11
C ASP A 75 -26.83 -0.35 -0.51
N VAL A 76 -25.67 -0.82 -0.06
CA VAL A 76 -25.09 -2.08 -0.53
C VAL A 76 -25.84 -3.30 0.02
N ASP A 77 -26.26 -3.29 1.29
CA ASP A 77 -27.13 -4.34 1.86
C ASP A 77 -28.43 -4.49 1.07
N ARG A 78 -29.03 -3.36 0.65
CA ARG A 78 -30.20 -3.39 -0.22
C ARG A 78 -29.91 -4.05 -1.57
N ALA A 79 -28.76 -3.73 -2.19
CA ALA A 79 -28.35 -4.32 -3.46
C ALA A 79 -28.09 -5.83 -3.33
N ALA A 80 -27.46 -6.29 -2.24
CA ALA A 80 -27.29 -7.71 -1.94
C ALA A 80 -28.66 -8.43 -1.78
N GLY A 81 -29.62 -7.77 -1.14
CA GLY A 81 -31.01 -8.24 -1.07
C GLY A 81 -31.67 -8.40 -2.44
N ASP A 82 -31.50 -7.43 -3.33
CA ASP A 82 -32.04 -7.46 -4.71
C ASP A 82 -31.38 -8.57 -5.56
N LEU A 83 -30.08 -8.80 -5.40
CA LEU A 83 -29.36 -9.91 -6.03
C LEU A 83 -29.86 -11.27 -5.54
N THR A 84 -30.05 -11.41 -4.23
CA THR A 84 -30.63 -12.61 -3.62
C THR A 84 -32.03 -12.89 -4.16
N GLN A 85 -32.87 -11.86 -4.24
CA GLN A 85 -34.23 -11.99 -4.78
C GLN A 85 -34.21 -12.40 -6.26
N SER A 86 -33.33 -11.78 -7.04
CA SER A 86 -33.15 -12.10 -8.47
C SER A 86 -32.72 -13.56 -8.67
N ARG A 87 -31.77 -14.04 -7.87
CA ARG A 87 -31.32 -15.44 -7.89
C ARG A 87 -32.44 -16.41 -7.53
N GLN A 88 -33.27 -16.08 -6.54
CA GLN A 88 -34.42 -16.90 -6.14
C GLN A 88 -35.51 -16.95 -7.22
N ALA A 89 -35.68 -15.88 -8.00
CA ALA A 89 -36.61 -15.84 -9.12
C ALA A 89 -36.18 -16.72 -10.31
N LEU A 90 -34.88 -17.01 -10.46
CA LEU A 90 -34.32 -17.95 -11.45
C LEU A 90 -34.57 -19.42 -11.07
N THR A 91 -35.84 -19.79 -10.96
CA THR A 91 -36.22 -21.16 -10.60
C THR A 91 -35.81 -22.16 -11.69
N ARG A 92 -35.47 -23.39 -11.27
CA ARG A 92 -35.14 -24.50 -12.17
C ARG A 92 -36.28 -24.90 -13.12
N GLN A 93 -37.51 -24.42 -12.90
CA GLN A 93 -38.64 -24.69 -13.78
C GLN A 93 -38.71 -23.70 -14.96
N VAL A 94 -38.04 -22.55 -14.85
CA VAL A 94 -38.03 -21.49 -15.87
C VAL A 94 -36.69 -21.44 -16.58
N TRP A 95 -35.60 -21.68 -15.84
CA TRP A 95 -34.23 -21.69 -16.34
C TRP A 95 -33.60 -23.07 -16.07
N GLU A 96 -33.71 -23.95 -17.07
CA GLU A 96 -33.19 -25.31 -17.06
C GLU A 96 -31.82 -25.43 -17.75
N GLY A 97 -31.04 -26.43 -17.35
CA GLY A 97 -29.74 -26.76 -17.95
C GLY A 97 -28.56 -25.91 -17.44
N ASP A 98 -27.38 -26.20 -18.00
CA ASP A 98 -26.09 -25.70 -17.53
C ASP A 98 -26.02 -24.16 -17.49
N ALA A 99 -26.65 -23.47 -18.45
CA ALA A 99 -26.71 -22.01 -18.47
C ALA A 99 -27.50 -21.43 -17.27
N GLY A 100 -28.58 -22.09 -16.86
CA GLY A 100 -29.35 -21.69 -15.68
C GLY A 100 -28.63 -21.99 -14.36
N ASP A 101 -27.84 -23.07 -14.32
CA ASP A 101 -26.96 -23.37 -13.18
C ASP A 101 -25.79 -22.39 -13.07
N ALA A 102 -25.16 -22.02 -14.19
CA ALA A 102 -24.10 -21.01 -14.24
C ALA A 102 -24.61 -19.64 -13.77
N ALA A 103 -25.73 -19.14 -14.32
CA ALA A 103 -26.30 -17.85 -13.92
C ALA A 103 -26.61 -17.77 -12.42
N ARG A 104 -27.13 -18.84 -11.82
CA ARG A 104 -27.39 -18.89 -10.37
C ARG A 104 -26.10 -18.92 -9.54
N THR A 105 -25.05 -19.53 -10.05
CA THR A 105 -23.73 -19.59 -9.39
C THR A 105 -23.07 -18.21 -9.42
N HIS A 106 -23.04 -17.54 -10.58
CA HIS A 106 -22.51 -16.19 -10.71
C HIS A 106 -23.23 -15.18 -9.81
N LEU A 107 -24.57 -15.20 -9.78
CA LEU A 107 -25.32 -14.32 -8.88
C LEU A 107 -25.06 -14.61 -7.41
N ARG A 108 -24.82 -15.88 -7.04
CA ARG A 108 -24.44 -16.22 -5.67
C ARG A 108 -23.06 -15.64 -5.35
N ASN A 109 -22.06 -15.88 -6.19
CA ASN A 109 -20.70 -15.37 -5.97
C ASN A 109 -20.70 -13.84 -5.86
N LEU A 110 -21.42 -13.15 -6.75
CA LEU A 110 -21.58 -11.70 -6.68
C LEU A 110 -22.28 -11.26 -5.39
N THR A 111 -23.32 -11.97 -4.95
CA THR A 111 -24.00 -11.64 -3.67
C THR A 111 -23.04 -11.79 -2.50
N ASP A 112 -22.36 -12.94 -2.40
CA ASP A 112 -21.43 -13.27 -1.33
C ASP A 112 -20.29 -12.22 -1.25
N ARG A 113 -19.82 -11.71 -2.39
CA ARG A 113 -18.81 -10.64 -2.49
C ARG A 113 -19.35 -9.25 -2.14
N VAL A 114 -20.53 -8.89 -2.63
CA VAL A 114 -21.17 -7.61 -2.31
C VAL A 114 -21.44 -7.49 -0.80
N GLU A 115 -21.76 -8.59 -0.12
CA GLU A 115 -21.96 -8.62 1.34
C GLU A 115 -20.68 -8.28 2.13
N THR A 116 -19.48 -8.48 1.56
CA THR A 116 -18.22 -8.08 2.20
C THR A 116 -18.13 -6.56 2.39
N VAL A 117 -18.64 -5.77 1.43
CA VAL A 117 -18.65 -4.30 1.49
C VAL A 117 -19.49 -3.80 2.66
N THR A 118 -20.66 -4.41 2.91
CA THR A 118 -21.50 -4.04 4.06
C THR A 118 -20.74 -4.25 5.37
N THR A 119 -20.08 -5.41 5.52
CA THR A 119 -19.30 -5.76 6.71
C THR A 119 -18.11 -4.81 6.92
N ALA A 120 -17.39 -4.50 5.84
CA ALA A 120 -16.29 -3.56 5.81
C ALA A 120 -16.75 -2.15 6.19
N ALA A 121 -17.80 -1.63 5.55
CA ALA A 121 -18.34 -0.30 5.78
C ALA A 121 -18.82 -0.11 7.23
N GLU A 122 -19.44 -1.13 7.84
CA GLU A 122 -19.80 -1.10 9.26
C GLU A 122 -18.57 -1.08 10.19
N SER A 123 -17.48 -1.74 9.79
CA SER A 123 -16.22 -1.75 10.53
C SER A 123 -15.50 -0.41 10.45
N VAL A 124 -15.43 0.19 9.25
CA VAL A 124 -14.93 1.56 9.04
C VAL A 124 -15.73 2.56 9.88
N ARG A 125 -17.07 2.49 9.84
CA ARG A 125 -17.93 3.35 10.65
C ARG A 125 -17.59 3.27 12.14
N ARG A 126 -17.40 2.06 12.68
CA ARG A 126 -17.05 1.87 14.10
C ARG A 126 -15.67 2.44 14.45
N ALA A 127 -14.69 2.28 13.56
CA ALA A 127 -13.36 2.85 13.74
C ALA A 127 -13.41 4.39 13.80
N LEU A 128 -14.17 5.01 12.88
CA LEU A 128 -14.34 6.47 12.83
C LEU A 128 -15.06 7.03 14.05
N ILE A 129 -16.11 6.37 14.55
CA ILE A 129 -16.80 6.76 15.80
C ILE A 129 -15.83 6.67 16.99
N THR A 130 -15.05 5.59 17.07
CA THR A 130 -14.07 5.41 18.15
C THR A 130 -13.01 6.52 18.13
N ALA A 131 -12.54 6.91 16.94
CA ALA A 131 -11.64 8.05 16.80
C ALA A 131 -12.33 9.38 17.14
N SER A 132 -13.59 9.58 16.75
CA SER A 132 -14.36 10.78 17.09
C SER A 132 -14.47 10.99 18.60
N ASP A 133 -14.78 9.92 19.33
CA ASP A 133 -14.84 9.93 20.80
C ASP A 133 -13.47 10.29 21.41
N ALA A 134 -12.40 9.64 20.94
CA ALA A 134 -11.03 9.92 21.41
C ALA A 134 -10.56 11.35 21.09
N MET A 135 -10.90 11.86 19.91
CA MET A 135 -10.61 13.24 19.50
C MET A 135 -11.40 14.26 20.33
N THR A 136 -12.63 13.92 20.74
CA THR A 136 -13.42 14.74 21.66
C THR A 136 -12.72 14.86 23.00
N ASP A 137 -12.32 13.74 23.59
CA ASP A 137 -11.59 13.70 24.86
C ASP A 137 -10.25 14.47 24.78
N ALA A 138 -9.51 14.28 23.69
CA ALA A 138 -8.25 15.00 23.43
C ALA A 138 -8.47 16.52 23.34
N ARG A 139 -9.50 16.96 22.62
CA ARG A 139 -9.81 18.39 22.46
C ARG A 139 -10.35 19.03 23.75
N ASP A 140 -11.08 18.29 24.57
CA ASP A 140 -11.52 18.74 25.89
C ASP A 140 -10.33 18.92 26.85
N ARG A 141 -9.37 17.99 26.81
CA ARG A 141 -8.10 18.08 27.53
C ARG A 141 -7.27 19.27 27.05
N HIS A 142 -7.19 19.48 25.73
CA HIS A 142 -6.53 20.64 25.13
C HIS A 142 -7.16 21.95 25.61
N ALA A 143 -8.48 22.10 25.47
CA ALA A 143 -9.18 23.33 25.85
C ALA A 143 -9.00 23.68 27.33
N SER A 144 -9.04 22.68 28.20
CA SER A 144 -8.81 22.83 29.63
C SER A 144 -7.38 23.31 29.93
N ALA A 145 -6.38 22.70 29.31
CA ALA A 145 -4.97 23.05 29.49
C ALA A 145 -4.63 24.43 28.90
N TYR A 146 -5.14 24.73 27.71
CA TYR A 146 -4.95 26.01 27.03
C TYR A 146 -5.56 27.18 27.83
N SER A 147 -6.71 26.95 28.46
CA SER A 147 -7.34 27.93 29.38
C SER A 147 -6.46 28.25 30.60
N ILE A 148 -5.72 27.27 31.13
CA ILE A 148 -4.77 27.50 32.24
C ILE A 148 -3.59 28.35 31.75
N LEU A 149 -2.98 28.02 30.60
CA LEU A 149 -1.84 28.78 30.06
C LEU A 149 -2.20 30.24 29.77
N THR A 150 -3.37 30.49 29.18
CA THR A 150 -3.81 31.84 28.84
C THR A 150 -4.04 32.74 30.05
N GLN A 151 -4.37 32.18 31.22
CA GLN A 151 -4.45 32.94 32.49
C GLN A 151 -3.09 33.51 32.93
N HIS A 152 -1.99 32.91 32.46
CA HIS A 152 -0.63 33.31 32.79
C HIS A 152 0.04 34.17 31.70
N LEU A 153 -0.68 34.61 30.66
CA LEU A 153 -0.15 35.53 29.65
C LEU A 153 0.08 36.95 30.17
N THR A 154 -0.75 37.38 31.13
CA THR A 154 -0.65 38.70 31.74
C THR A 154 -0.39 38.55 33.22
N ILE A 155 0.87 38.70 33.61
CA ILE A 155 1.21 38.61 35.01
C ILE A 155 1.74 39.95 35.49
N THR A 156 1.07 40.50 36.50
CA THR A 156 1.37 41.79 37.10
C THR A 156 2.20 41.56 38.35
N TRP A 157 3.38 42.19 38.41
CA TRP A 157 4.35 41.98 39.49
C TRP A 157 4.98 43.23 40.07
N SER A 158 4.51 44.42 39.66
CA SER A 158 4.94 45.68 40.27
C SER A 158 4.62 45.63 41.77
N ASP A 159 5.64 45.95 42.59
CA ASP A 159 5.59 46.14 44.05
C ASP A 159 5.73 44.87 44.95
N MET A 160 6.04 43.69 44.41
CA MET A 160 6.34 42.50 45.24
C MET A 160 7.79 42.43 45.72
N ALA A 161 7.99 41.95 46.95
CA ALA A 161 9.32 41.61 47.44
C ALA A 161 9.88 40.38 46.70
N PRO A 162 11.21 40.25 46.53
CA PRO A 162 11.82 39.17 45.73
C PRO A 162 11.41 37.76 46.15
N TRP A 163 11.26 37.49 47.45
CA TRP A 163 10.91 36.16 47.96
C TRP A 163 9.43 35.79 47.73
N ASP A 164 8.54 36.78 47.81
CA ASP A 164 7.12 36.62 47.51
C ASP A 164 6.92 36.40 46.00
N LEU A 165 7.71 37.10 45.18
CA LEU A 165 7.75 36.89 43.73
C LEU A 165 8.22 35.47 43.39
N VAL A 166 9.32 34.97 43.98
CA VAL A 166 9.77 33.58 43.76
C VAL A 166 8.70 32.56 44.12
N SER A 167 8.00 32.74 45.25
CA SER A 167 6.94 31.82 45.67
C SER A 167 5.77 31.80 44.69
N ARG A 168 5.39 32.98 44.18
CA ARG A 168 4.37 33.11 43.14
C ARG A 168 4.81 32.51 41.81
N LEU A 169 6.07 32.73 41.39
CA LEU A 169 6.61 32.16 40.15
C LEU A 169 6.66 30.64 40.21
N LYS A 170 6.99 30.03 41.36
CA LYS A 170 6.96 28.58 41.53
C LYS A 170 5.57 27.99 41.34
N GLN A 171 4.55 28.65 41.87
CA GLN A 171 3.16 28.23 41.65
C GLN A 171 2.79 28.31 40.17
N ILE A 172 3.08 29.45 39.52
CA ILE A 172 2.80 29.66 38.10
C ILE A 172 3.53 28.62 37.23
N VAL A 173 4.81 28.34 37.51
CA VAL A 173 5.56 27.31 36.80
C VAL A 173 4.92 25.93 36.99
N GLY A 174 4.46 25.59 38.19
CA GLY A 174 3.74 24.34 38.44
C GLY A 174 2.49 24.23 37.56
N ASP A 175 1.64 25.26 37.59
CA ASP A 175 0.42 25.32 36.79
C ASP A 175 0.73 25.24 35.27
N CYS A 176 1.76 25.95 34.80
CA CYS A 176 2.20 25.92 33.40
C CYS A 176 2.80 24.56 33.00
N VAL A 177 3.60 23.93 33.85
CA VAL A 177 4.18 22.59 33.59
C VAL A 177 3.08 21.55 33.47
N ASP A 178 2.11 21.56 34.39
CA ASP A 178 0.99 20.63 34.36
C ASP A 178 0.10 20.87 33.13
N ALA A 179 -0.14 22.13 32.75
CA ALA A 179 -0.87 22.47 31.54
C ALA A 179 -0.12 22.06 30.26
N VAL A 180 1.19 22.30 30.15
CA VAL A 180 1.97 21.86 28.97
C VAL A 180 2.01 20.34 28.88
N ARG A 181 2.15 19.61 29.99
CA ARG A 181 2.04 18.14 30.01
C ARG A 181 0.66 17.67 29.57
N ALA A 182 -0.40 18.35 29.99
CA ALA A 182 -1.75 18.05 29.55
C ALA A 182 -1.95 18.29 28.04
N LEU A 183 -1.35 19.35 27.48
CA LEU A 183 -1.33 19.58 26.04
C LEU A 183 -0.57 18.49 25.29
N VAL A 184 0.66 18.16 25.72
CA VAL A 184 1.45 17.06 25.11
C VAL A 184 0.61 15.79 25.08
N GLY A 185 0.02 15.40 26.20
CA GLY A 185 -0.86 14.23 26.27
C GLY A 185 -2.07 14.33 25.34
N SER A 186 -2.70 15.50 25.19
CA SER A 186 -3.83 15.64 24.25
C SER A 186 -3.44 15.40 22.78
N TYR A 187 -2.26 15.85 22.35
CA TYR A 187 -1.80 15.59 20.98
C TYR A 187 -1.30 14.15 20.81
N GLU A 188 -0.70 13.55 21.84
CA GLU A 188 -0.30 12.13 21.84
C GLU A 188 -1.53 11.21 21.72
N ASP A 189 -2.55 11.44 22.55
CA ASP A 189 -3.82 10.69 22.54
C ASP A 189 -4.50 10.82 21.15
N ALA A 190 -4.50 12.02 20.57
CA ALA A 190 -5.03 12.27 19.22
C ALA A 190 -4.25 11.54 18.12
N ALA A 191 -2.90 11.59 18.17
CA ALA A 191 -2.05 10.91 17.19
C ALA A 191 -2.24 9.39 17.24
N GLU A 192 -2.31 8.81 18.43
CA GLU A 192 -2.57 7.38 18.63
C GLU A 192 -3.95 6.97 18.13
N ALA A 193 -4.99 7.77 18.41
CA ALA A 193 -6.35 7.52 17.95
C ALA A 193 -6.44 7.52 16.41
N MET A 194 -5.81 8.50 15.76
CA MET A 194 -5.81 8.60 14.30
C MET A 194 -5.00 7.49 13.63
N ALA A 195 -3.85 7.12 14.19
CA ALA A 195 -3.07 5.98 13.71
C ALA A 195 -3.85 4.67 13.84
N THR A 196 -4.56 4.47 14.95
CA THR A 196 -5.39 3.29 15.19
C THR A 196 -6.58 3.24 14.23
N ALA A 197 -7.29 4.36 14.04
CA ALA A 197 -8.40 4.41 13.11
C ALA A 197 -7.95 4.14 11.68
N ARG A 198 -6.82 4.70 11.23
CA ARG A 198 -6.27 4.39 9.91
C ARG A 198 -6.08 2.89 9.72
N ARG A 199 -5.35 2.23 10.63
CA ARG A 199 -5.12 0.77 10.57
C ARG A 199 -6.43 -0.01 10.49
N GLN A 200 -7.41 0.33 11.33
CA GLN A 200 -8.70 -0.35 11.34
C GLN A 200 -9.53 -0.09 10.09
N VAL A 201 -9.42 1.10 9.49
CA VAL A 201 -10.09 1.45 8.24
C VAL A 201 -9.45 0.70 7.07
N THR A 202 -8.12 0.67 6.97
CA THR A 202 -7.40 -0.11 5.96
C THR A 202 -7.75 -1.60 6.07
N ALA A 203 -7.57 -2.19 7.25
CA ALA A 203 -7.91 -3.60 7.48
C ALA A 203 -9.37 -3.92 7.15
N ALA A 204 -10.31 -3.00 7.41
CA ALA A 204 -11.70 -3.21 7.01
C ALA A 204 -11.89 -3.16 5.49
N ILE A 205 -11.24 -2.22 4.80
CA ILE A 205 -11.29 -2.10 3.34
C ILE A 205 -10.66 -3.31 2.66
N ASP A 206 -9.55 -3.84 3.19
CA ASP A 206 -8.87 -5.03 2.67
C ASP A 206 -9.75 -6.29 2.69
N THR A 207 -10.79 -6.32 3.54
CA THR A 207 -11.77 -7.44 3.52
C THR A 207 -12.77 -7.37 2.37
N ILE A 208 -12.79 -6.29 1.58
CA ILE A 208 -13.72 -6.12 0.46
C ILE A 208 -13.26 -6.97 -0.72
N ASP A 209 -13.99 -8.04 -1.00
CA ASP A 209 -13.73 -8.91 -2.15
C ASP A 209 -14.46 -8.41 -3.41
N LEU A 210 -14.20 -7.14 -3.76
CA LEU A 210 -14.68 -6.54 -5.01
C LEU A 210 -13.56 -5.71 -5.65
N PRO A 211 -13.56 -5.65 -6.99
CA PRO A 211 -12.66 -4.76 -7.70
C PRO A 211 -12.93 -3.31 -7.31
N THR A 212 -11.87 -2.54 -7.08
CA THR A 212 -11.93 -1.09 -6.78
C THR A 212 -12.42 -0.29 -7.99
N HIS A 213 -12.33 -0.86 -9.18
CA HIS A 213 -12.72 -0.25 -10.45
C HIS A 213 -13.32 -1.28 -11.42
N LEU A 214 -14.30 -0.88 -12.22
CA LEU A 214 -14.91 -1.73 -13.25
C LEU A 214 -14.76 -1.07 -14.63
N PRO A 215 -14.08 -1.73 -15.59
CA PRO A 215 -13.87 -1.16 -16.91
C PRO A 215 -15.19 -0.93 -17.65
N ASP A 216 -15.31 0.22 -18.29
CA ASP A 216 -16.46 0.53 -19.16
C ASP A 216 -16.61 -0.50 -20.29
N GLY A 217 -17.85 -0.98 -20.47
CA GLY A 217 -18.19 -1.94 -21.54
C GLY A 217 -17.95 -3.40 -21.21
N VAL A 218 -17.35 -3.72 -20.06
CA VAL A 218 -17.20 -5.10 -19.57
C VAL A 218 -18.30 -5.41 -18.56
N SER A 219 -18.82 -6.64 -18.59
CA SER A 219 -19.85 -7.07 -17.63
C SER A 219 -19.30 -7.05 -16.20
N PRO A 220 -19.88 -6.27 -15.27
CA PRO A 220 -19.45 -6.24 -13.87
C PRO A 220 -19.45 -7.62 -13.22
N THR A 221 -20.42 -8.47 -13.55
CA THR A 221 -20.53 -9.80 -12.97
C THR A 221 -19.37 -10.70 -13.39
N SER A 222 -18.90 -10.57 -14.64
CA SER A 222 -17.80 -11.39 -15.15
C SER A 222 -16.46 -10.94 -14.54
N VAL A 223 -16.27 -9.63 -14.37
CA VAL A 223 -15.06 -9.09 -13.73
C VAL A 223 -14.98 -9.58 -12.28
N VAL A 224 -16.09 -9.50 -11.55
CA VAL A 224 -16.17 -9.97 -10.15
C VAL A 224 -15.89 -11.46 -10.03
N ASN A 225 -16.34 -12.29 -10.98
CA ASN A 225 -16.06 -13.73 -10.92
C ASN A 225 -14.62 -14.10 -11.29
N GLY A 226 -13.94 -13.27 -12.09
CA GLY A 226 -12.54 -13.43 -12.46
C GLY A 226 -11.56 -12.78 -11.47
N TRP A 227 -12.06 -12.10 -10.44
CA TRP A 227 -11.29 -11.49 -9.37
C TRP A 227 -11.11 -12.50 -8.24
N GLU A 228 -9.91 -12.64 -7.66
CA GLU A 228 -9.67 -13.62 -6.57
C GLU A 228 -9.71 -13.00 -5.17
N GLY A 229 -9.77 -11.67 -5.05
CA GLY A 229 -9.98 -10.97 -3.78
C GLY A 229 -8.69 -10.62 -3.06
N ASP A 230 -7.62 -11.32 -3.41
CA ASP A 230 -6.27 -11.15 -2.92
C ASP A 230 -5.37 -10.56 -4.02
N ASP A 231 -4.15 -10.18 -3.66
CA ASP A 231 -3.13 -9.76 -4.63
C ASP A 231 -2.57 -10.92 -5.48
N THR A 232 -3.40 -11.94 -5.71
CA THR A 232 -3.11 -13.08 -6.59
C THR A 232 -4.02 -13.06 -7.81
N GLY A 233 -3.67 -13.90 -8.77
CA GLY A 233 -4.39 -14.00 -10.03
C GLY A 233 -4.18 -12.81 -10.98
N PRO A 234 -4.87 -12.82 -12.12
CA PRO A 234 -4.65 -11.87 -13.21
C PRO A 234 -5.14 -10.44 -12.93
N LEU A 235 -6.10 -10.24 -12.02
CA LEU A 235 -6.73 -8.92 -11.79
C LEU A 235 -6.25 -8.20 -10.53
N ARG A 236 -5.16 -8.64 -9.91
CA ARG A 236 -4.59 -8.04 -8.69
C ARG A 236 -4.30 -6.53 -8.81
N GLY A 237 -4.33 -5.84 -7.67
CA GLY A 237 -3.96 -4.43 -7.54
C GLY A 237 -4.62 -3.51 -8.58
N SER A 238 -3.83 -2.66 -9.24
CA SER A 238 -4.32 -1.67 -10.22
C SER A 238 -4.57 -2.22 -11.63
N VAL A 239 -4.55 -3.54 -11.85
CA VAL A 239 -4.69 -4.12 -13.22
C VAL A 239 -5.95 -3.64 -13.94
N LEU A 240 -7.11 -3.59 -13.27
CA LEU A 240 -8.35 -3.17 -13.92
C LEU A 240 -8.35 -1.69 -14.32
N GLU A 241 -7.84 -0.80 -13.47
CA GLU A 241 -7.68 0.62 -13.79
C GLU A 241 -6.74 0.81 -14.99
N ARG A 242 -5.62 0.07 -15.01
CA ARG A 242 -4.69 0.09 -16.14
C ARG A 242 -5.32 -0.46 -17.42
N ALA A 243 -6.13 -1.51 -17.33
CA ALA A 243 -6.85 -2.06 -18.46
C ALA A 243 -7.82 -1.04 -19.05
N GLU A 244 -8.59 -0.33 -18.22
CA GLU A 244 -9.48 0.74 -18.66
C GLU A 244 -8.70 1.86 -19.36
N LYS A 245 -7.65 2.38 -18.72
CA LYS A 245 -6.81 3.43 -19.31
C LYS A 245 -6.19 3.00 -20.64
N ALA A 246 -5.77 1.75 -20.76
CA ALA A 246 -5.27 1.19 -22.02
C ALA A 246 -6.38 1.12 -23.08
N LEU A 247 -7.59 0.67 -22.73
CA LEU A 247 -8.75 0.67 -23.62
C LEU A 247 -9.12 2.08 -24.08
N GLU A 248 -9.07 3.09 -23.21
CA GLU A 248 -9.29 4.50 -23.56
C GLU A 248 -8.25 5.03 -24.55
N GLY A 249 -6.99 4.61 -24.40
CA GLY A 249 -5.89 4.94 -25.29
C GLY A 249 -5.96 4.28 -26.68
N MET A 250 -6.70 3.17 -26.82
CA MET A 250 -6.84 2.45 -28.09
C MET A 250 -7.62 3.23 -29.16
N SER A 251 -7.29 2.98 -30.44
CA SER A 251 -8.16 3.42 -31.55
C SER A 251 -9.54 2.73 -31.48
N PRO A 252 -10.58 3.31 -32.09
CA PRO A 252 -11.91 2.68 -32.12
C PRO A 252 -11.91 1.26 -32.69
N GLN A 253 -11.04 0.96 -33.67
CA GLN A 253 -10.93 -0.39 -34.21
C GLN A 253 -10.26 -1.35 -33.22
N GLN A 254 -9.18 -0.94 -32.56
CA GLN A 254 -8.51 -1.75 -31.54
C GLN A 254 -9.42 -2.03 -30.35
N ARG A 255 -10.15 -1.01 -29.87
CA ARG A 255 -11.10 -1.17 -28.76
C ARG A 255 -12.22 -2.14 -29.11
N ALA A 256 -12.77 -2.05 -30.33
CA ALA A 256 -13.79 -3.00 -30.79
C ALA A 256 -13.26 -4.43 -30.89
N ALA A 257 -12.00 -4.62 -31.32
CA ALA A 257 -11.35 -5.92 -31.35
C ALA A 257 -11.11 -6.47 -29.94
N ALA A 258 -10.59 -5.64 -29.02
CA ALA A 258 -10.40 -6.02 -27.62
C ALA A 258 -11.73 -6.40 -26.95
N GLN A 259 -12.80 -5.64 -27.18
CA GLN A 259 -14.14 -5.98 -26.67
C GLN A 259 -14.62 -7.32 -27.21
N GLN A 260 -14.42 -7.59 -28.51
CA GLN A 260 -14.80 -8.87 -29.11
C GLN A 260 -14.05 -10.04 -28.45
N LEU A 261 -12.75 -9.87 -28.13
CA LEU A 261 -11.98 -10.90 -27.43
C LEU A 261 -12.50 -11.14 -26.00
N LEU A 262 -12.90 -10.09 -25.29
CA LEU A 262 -13.51 -10.21 -23.95
C LEU A 262 -14.86 -10.93 -24.01
N ASP A 263 -15.69 -10.60 -24.99
CA ASP A 263 -16.99 -11.25 -25.21
C ASP A 263 -16.83 -12.73 -25.59
N ASP A 264 -15.76 -13.08 -26.30
CA ASP A 264 -15.46 -14.43 -26.80
C ASP A 264 -14.55 -15.26 -25.87
N ALA A 265 -14.14 -14.74 -24.71
CA ALA A 265 -13.13 -15.34 -23.82
C ALA A 265 -13.46 -16.76 -23.34
N GLY A 266 -14.73 -17.15 -23.36
CA GLY A 266 -15.19 -18.52 -23.05
C GLY A 266 -15.19 -18.89 -21.57
N SER A 267 -14.57 -18.09 -20.70
CA SER A 267 -14.64 -18.19 -19.23
C SER A 267 -14.27 -16.86 -18.56
N ASP A 268 -14.70 -16.67 -17.31
CA ASP A 268 -14.38 -15.46 -16.53
C ASP A 268 -12.85 -15.37 -16.26
N GLU A 269 -12.17 -16.49 -16.04
CA GLU A 269 -10.71 -16.56 -15.86
C GLU A 269 -9.95 -16.14 -17.13
N ALA A 270 -10.36 -16.64 -18.30
CA ALA A 270 -9.74 -16.23 -19.57
C ALA A 270 -9.96 -14.74 -19.85
N MET A 271 -11.16 -14.23 -19.54
CA MET A 271 -11.46 -12.80 -19.66
C MET A 271 -10.55 -11.97 -18.76
N ALA A 272 -10.34 -12.42 -17.52
CA ALA A 272 -9.46 -11.79 -16.55
C ALA A 272 -8.01 -11.70 -17.06
N TRP A 273 -7.48 -12.79 -17.62
CA TRP A 273 -6.16 -12.80 -18.27
C TRP A 273 -6.07 -11.90 -19.52
N ILE A 274 -7.15 -11.75 -20.28
CA ILE A 274 -7.21 -10.80 -21.41
C ILE A 274 -7.16 -9.35 -20.90
N LEU A 275 -7.89 -9.03 -19.83
CA LEU A 275 -7.83 -7.71 -19.17
C LEU A 275 -6.42 -7.42 -18.65
N ALA A 276 -5.77 -8.39 -18.01
CA ALA A 276 -4.38 -8.27 -17.57
C ALA A 276 -3.42 -7.99 -18.73
N ALA A 277 -3.61 -8.65 -19.87
CA ALA A 277 -2.79 -8.41 -21.06
C ALA A 277 -3.02 -7.01 -21.64
N ILE A 278 -4.27 -6.53 -21.65
CA ILE A 278 -4.59 -5.15 -22.03
C ILE A 278 -3.92 -4.15 -21.08
N ALA A 279 -3.97 -4.42 -19.77
CA ALA A 279 -3.33 -3.60 -18.75
C ALA A 279 -1.81 -3.53 -18.87
N SER A 280 -1.17 -4.57 -19.42
CA SER A 280 0.27 -4.57 -19.71
C SER A 280 0.62 -3.89 -21.04
N GLY A 281 -0.39 -3.40 -21.78
CA GLY A 281 -0.22 -2.66 -23.03
C GLY A 281 -0.38 -3.50 -24.31
N LEU A 282 -0.77 -4.78 -24.23
CA LEU A 282 -1.03 -5.56 -25.45
C LEU A 282 -2.24 -5.02 -26.19
N THR A 283 -2.07 -4.77 -27.50
CA THR A 283 -3.14 -4.31 -28.38
C THR A 283 -3.04 -4.96 -29.77
N GLY A 284 -4.10 -4.87 -30.56
CA GLY A 284 -4.09 -5.32 -31.96
C GLY A 284 -3.69 -6.79 -32.11
N SER A 285 -2.81 -7.09 -33.07
CA SER A 285 -2.41 -8.47 -33.38
C SER A 285 -1.70 -9.20 -32.24
N ASP A 286 -1.05 -8.45 -31.34
CA ASP A 286 -0.32 -9.04 -30.22
C ASP A 286 -1.29 -9.53 -29.15
N LEU A 287 -2.36 -8.76 -28.91
CA LEU A 287 -3.48 -9.17 -28.07
C LEU A 287 -4.25 -10.36 -28.69
N ASP A 288 -4.48 -10.34 -30.01
CA ASP A 288 -5.11 -11.46 -30.71
C ASP A 288 -4.29 -12.76 -30.56
N ALA A 289 -2.96 -12.67 -30.69
CA ALA A 289 -2.06 -13.81 -30.55
C ALA A 289 -2.04 -14.37 -29.11
N TYR A 290 -2.06 -13.48 -28.11
CA TYR A 290 -2.19 -13.84 -26.71
C TYR A 290 -3.51 -14.57 -26.43
N ALA A 291 -4.65 -13.97 -26.81
CA ALA A 291 -5.97 -14.55 -26.59
C ALA A 291 -6.14 -15.90 -27.32
N ALA A 292 -5.59 -16.04 -28.54
CA ALA A 292 -5.62 -17.30 -29.27
C ALA A 292 -4.82 -18.41 -28.57
N GLN A 293 -3.69 -18.09 -27.94
CA GLN A 293 -2.91 -19.05 -27.17
C GLN A 293 -3.64 -19.41 -25.86
N LEU A 294 -4.17 -18.40 -25.16
CA LEU A 294 -4.93 -18.59 -23.92
C LEU A 294 -6.15 -19.52 -24.13
N ALA A 295 -6.87 -19.37 -25.24
CA ALA A 295 -8.01 -20.22 -25.58
C ALA A 295 -7.66 -21.72 -25.78
N THR A 296 -6.37 -22.07 -25.90
CA THR A 296 -5.91 -23.47 -25.97
C THR A 296 -5.56 -24.06 -24.61
N MET A 297 -5.54 -23.26 -23.55
CA MET A 297 -5.11 -23.65 -22.22
C MET A 297 -6.26 -24.23 -21.41
N THR A 298 -5.96 -25.24 -20.60
CA THR A 298 -6.87 -25.73 -19.56
C THR A 298 -6.89 -24.76 -18.37
N PRO A 299 -7.91 -24.79 -17.49
CA PRO A 299 -7.94 -23.97 -16.27
C PRO A 299 -6.66 -24.10 -15.43
N ASP A 300 -6.17 -25.32 -15.18
CA ASP A 300 -4.91 -25.53 -14.42
C ASP A 300 -3.69 -24.88 -15.09
N GLN A 301 -3.68 -24.77 -16.42
CA GLN A 301 -2.61 -24.09 -17.15
C GLN A 301 -2.75 -22.57 -17.09
N MET A 302 -3.98 -22.04 -17.05
CA MET A 302 -4.23 -20.60 -16.87
C MET A 302 -3.89 -20.16 -15.44
N ALA A 303 -4.28 -20.94 -14.44
CA ALA A 303 -3.88 -20.71 -13.05
C ALA A 303 -2.34 -20.67 -12.89
N ALA A 304 -1.63 -21.57 -13.56
CA ALA A 304 -0.16 -21.62 -13.54
C ALA A 304 0.53 -20.42 -14.23
N LEU A 305 -0.22 -19.52 -14.89
CA LEU A 305 0.32 -18.25 -15.38
C LEU A 305 0.58 -17.26 -14.26
N ASP A 306 -0.10 -17.38 -13.11
CA ASP A 306 0.21 -16.56 -11.95
C ASP A 306 1.35 -17.19 -11.15
N PRO A 307 2.56 -16.59 -11.14
CA PRO A 307 3.69 -17.19 -10.46
C PRO A 307 3.55 -17.25 -8.93
N THR A 308 2.61 -16.50 -8.34
CA THR A 308 2.39 -16.54 -6.88
C THR A 308 1.75 -17.85 -6.41
N THR A 309 1.15 -18.61 -7.32
CA THR A 309 0.49 -19.90 -7.04
C THR A 309 1.41 -21.11 -7.21
N ALA A 310 2.65 -20.91 -7.66
CA ALA A 310 3.59 -21.98 -7.90
C ALA A 310 4.11 -22.60 -6.60
N ASP A 311 4.41 -23.90 -6.63
CA ASP A 311 5.02 -24.60 -5.50
C ASP A 311 6.36 -23.96 -5.11
N ASP A 312 6.62 -23.89 -3.80
CA ASP A 312 7.91 -23.44 -3.25
C ASP A 312 9.09 -24.10 -3.97
N GLY A 313 10.07 -23.27 -4.35
CA GLY A 313 11.28 -23.69 -5.03
C GLY A 313 11.17 -23.74 -6.56
N THR A 314 9.98 -23.57 -7.15
CA THR A 314 9.79 -23.54 -8.61
C THR A 314 10.58 -22.39 -9.25
N TYR A 315 10.44 -21.20 -8.69
CA TYR A 315 11.13 -19.99 -9.11
C TYR A 315 12.20 -19.66 -8.09
N THR A 316 13.33 -20.37 -8.13
CA THR A 316 14.49 -20.12 -7.25
C THR A 316 15.57 -19.42 -8.05
N GLN A 317 16.36 -18.55 -7.42
CA GLN A 317 17.53 -17.97 -8.08
C GLN A 317 18.57 -19.06 -8.42
N PRO A 318 19.19 -19.02 -9.61
CA PRO A 318 20.12 -20.06 -10.05
C PRO A 318 21.47 -20.04 -9.31
N ASP A 319 21.87 -18.90 -8.74
CA ASP A 319 23.12 -18.76 -7.97
C ASP A 319 23.03 -17.69 -6.87
N GLN A 320 24.09 -17.52 -6.08
CA GLN A 320 24.17 -16.60 -4.93
C GLN A 320 24.21 -15.10 -5.30
N THR A 321 24.26 -14.75 -6.59
CA THR A 321 24.40 -13.37 -7.09
C THR A 321 23.19 -12.91 -7.90
N THR A 322 22.25 -13.81 -8.18
CA THR A 322 21.07 -13.55 -9.02
C THR A 322 19.81 -13.20 -8.23
N CYS A 323 19.90 -12.88 -6.93
CA CYS A 323 18.72 -12.53 -6.13
C CYS A 323 17.97 -11.33 -6.72
N GLY A 324 18.68 -10.25 -7.06
CA GLY A 324 18.08 -9.07 -7.68
C GLY A 324 17.52 -9.31 -9.07
N SER A 325 18.18 -10.14 -9.89
CA SER A 325 17.70 -10.44 -11.24
C SER A 325 16.52 -11.41 -11.24
N ALA A 326 16.51 -12.40 -10.34
CA ALA A 326 15.36 -13.29 -10.13
C ALA A 326 14.14 -12.51 -9.62
N THR A 327 14.33 -11.54 -8.72
CA THR A 327 13.30 -10.58 -8.31
C THR A 327 12.73 -9.82 -9.50
N LEU A 328 13.57 -9.35 -10.44
CA LEU A 328 13.11 -8.63 -11.63
C LEU A 328 12.37 -9.53 -12.62
N VAL A 329 12.77 -10.80 -12.78
CA VAL A 329 12.04 -11.78 -13.60
C VAL A 329 10.67 -12.05 -12.99
N MET A 330 10.60 -12.28 -11.67
CA MET A 330 9.34 -12.45 -10.95
C MET A 330 8.42 -11.23 -11.14
N SER A 331 8.94 -10.02 -10.90
CA SER A 331 8.20 -8.76 -11.12
C SER A 331 7.67 -8.64 -12.55
N LYS A 332 8.48 -9.01 -13.56
CA LYS A 332 8.05 -9.01 -14.96
C LYS A 332 6.94 -10.03 -15.23
N MET A 333 7.04 -11.24 -14.70
CA MET A 333 5.95 -12.22 -14.80
C MET A 333 4.67 -11.70 -14.14
N LEU A 334 4.78 -10.94 -13.05
CA LEU A 334 3.61 -10.39 -12.38
C LEU A 334 2.92 -9.28 -13.18
N ASN A 335 3.67 -8.53 -14.00
CA ASN A 335 3.20 -7.35 -14.73
C ASN A 335 2.97 -7.56 -16.24
N ASP A 336 3.52 -8.63 -16.84
CA ASP A 336 3.42 -8.94 -18.26
C ASP A 336 2.91 -10.39 -18.46
N PRO A 337 1.60 -10.57 -18.72
CA PRO A 337 1.01 -11.90 -18.93
C PRO A 337 1.58 -12.67 -20.12
N ALA A 338 2.06 -11.99 -21.17
CA ALA A 338 2.70 -12.66 -22.30
C ALA A 338 4.06 -13.24 -21.90
N TYR A 339 4.81 -12.52 -21.06
CA TYR A 339 6.06 -13.01 -20.47
C TYR A 339 5.81 -14.13 -19.45
N ALA A 340 4.81 -14.01 -18.59
CA ALA A 340 4.41 -15.08 -17.66
C ALA A 340 4.07 -16.37 -18.42
N MET A 341 3.30 -16.27 -19.51
CA MET A 341 3.00 -17.39 -20.40
C MET A 341 4.25 -17.99 -21.05
N TYR A 342 5.22 -17.16 -21.44
CA TYR A 342 6.49 -17.65 -21.95
C TYR A 342 7.26 -18.47 -20.90
N ILE A 343 7.38 -17.98 -19.66
CA ILE A 343 8.06 -18.71 -18.59
C ILE A 343 7.33 -20.01 -18.26
N ALA A 344 6.00 -19.96 -18.09
CA ALA A 344 5.19 -21.11 -17.66
C ALA A 344 5.06 -22.20 -18.74
N THR A 345 5.07 -21.84 -20.03
CA THR A 345 4.79 -22.77 -21.12
C THR A 345 5.97 -23.01 -22.06
N GLY A 346 7.04 -22.21 -21.93
CA GLY A 346 8.14 -22.15 -22.88
C GLY A 346 7.75 -21.51 -24.21
N ARG A 347 6.54 -20.95 -24.39
CA ARG A 347 6.09 -20.33 -25.65
C ARG A 347 5.62 -18.89 -25.43
N HIS A 348 6.29 -17.96 -26.09
CA HIS A 348 5.88 -16.55 -26.09
C HIS A 348 4.77 -16.33 -27.12
N PRO A 349 3.59 -15.83 -26.72
CA PRO A 349 2.44 -15.73 -27.62
C PRO A 349 2.64 -14.68 -28.73
N VAL A 350 3.27 -13.54 -28.39
CA VAL A 350 3.51 -12.44 -29.34
C VAL A 350 4.69 -12.70 -30.28
N THR A 351 5.88 -12.99 -29.74
CA THR A 351 7.10 -13.16 -30.56
C THR A 351 7.17 -14.53 -31.25
N GLY A 352 6.37 -15.51 -30.80
CA GLY A 352 6.44 -16.90 -31.25
C GLY A 352 7.69 -17.65 -30.79
N GLN A 353 8.50 -17.04 -29.91
CA GLN A 353 9.67 -17.67 -29.31
C GLN A 353 9.26 -18.96 -28.58
N THR A 354 10.06 -20.01 -28.73
CA THR A 354 9.85 -21.28 -28.04
C THR A 354 11.12 -21.73 -27.35
N SER A 355 10.97 -22.32 -26.16
CA SER A 355 12.01 -22.90 -25.35
C SER A 355 11.60 -24.32 -24.95
N PRO A 356 12.53 -25.30 -25.03
CA PRO A 356 12.26 -26.66 -24.55
C PRO A 356 12.49 -26.82 -23.04
N LEU A 357 12.94 -25.76 -22.36
CA LEU A 357 13.25 -25.77 -20.93
C LEU A 357 11.96 -25.91 -20.10
N SER A 358 12.07 -26.55 -18.94
CA SER A 358 11.01 -26.49 -17.94
C SER A 358 10.83 -25.05 -17.41
N PRO A 359 9.70 -24.72 -16.76
CA PRO A 359 9.48 -23.38 -16.22
C PRO A 359 10.61 -22.91 -15.29
N SER A 360 11.09 -23.79 -14.40
CA SER A 360 12.19 -23.50 -13.49
C SER A 360 13.52 -23.24 -14.23
N GLU A 361 13.88 -24.10 -15.18
CA GLU A 361 15.11 -23.91 -16.00
C GLU A 361 15.04 -22.66 -16.89
N LEU A 362 13.84 -22.30 -17.35
CA LEU A 362 13.63 -21.08 -18.13
C LEU A 362 13.73 -19.84 -17.25
N PHE A 363 13.14 -19.88 -16.05
CA PHE A 363 13.30 -18.83 -15.04
C PHE A 363 14.78 -18.63 -14.66
N ASP A 364 15.55 -19.71 -14.49
CA ASP A 364 16.99 -19.65 -14.25
C ASP A 364 17.73 -18.95 -15.39
N ALA A 365 17.45 -19.35 -16.63
CA ALA A 365 18.08 -18.79 -17.81
C ALA A 365 17.77 -17.29 -17.97
N GLU A 366 16.53 -16.89 -17.73
CA GLU A 366 16.08 -15.51 -17.78
C GLU A 366 16.67 -14.69 -16.63
N SER A 367 16.81 -15.27 -15.43
CA SER A 367 17.44 -14.61 -14.28
C SER A 367 18.93 -14.32 -14.53
N LEU A 368 19.65 -15.23 -15.19
CA LEU A 368 21.04 -15.02 -15.60
C LEU A 368 21.16 -13.97 -16.71
N ALA A 369 20.25 -13.98 -17.68
CA ALA A 369 20.22 -12.97 -18.75
C ALA A 369 19.90 -11.57 -18.19
N MET A 370 18.94 -11.48 -17.27
CA MET A 370 18.56 -10.26 -16.57
C MET A 370 19.70 -9.70 -15.72
N HIS A 371 20.48 -10.58 -15.05
CA HIS A 371 21.67 -10.18 -14.28
C HIS A 371 22.73 -9.52 -15.18
N GLN A 372 23.02 -10.13 -16.32
CA GLN A 372 23.96 -9.56 -17.29
C GLN A 372 23.47 -8.22 -17.84
N GLN A 373 22.17 -8.10 -18.13
CA GLN A 373 21.58 -6.86 -18.65
C GLN A 373 21.64 -5.72 -17.63
N THR A 374 21.25 -6.00 -16.38
CA THR A 374 21.20 -4.99 -15.30
C THR A 374 22.57 -4.50 -14.85
N ASN A 375 23.63 -5.27 -15.07
CA ASN A 375 25.01 -4.88 -14.76
C ASN A 375 25.80 -4.36 -15.98
N ALA A 376 25.21 -4.38 -17.18
CA ALA A 376 25.85 -3.91 -18.41
C ALA A 376 26.00 -2.39 -18.45
N PHE A 377 26.81 -1.87 -19.38
CA PHE A 377 26.96 -0.42 -19.64
C PHE A 377 25.71 0.26 -20.20
N ARG A 378 24.72 -0.51 -20.63
CA ARG A 378 23.44 -0.01 -21.13
C ARG A 378 22.30 -0.77 -20.47
N ASP A 379 21.24 -0.03 -20.15
CA ASP A 379 19.99 -0.62 -19.67
C ASP A 379 19.23 -1.32 -20.82
N HIS A 380 18.05 -1.87 -20.51
CA HIS A 380 17.20 -2.56 -21.49
C HIS A 380 16.66 -1.64 -22.60
N ALA A 381 16.48 -0.34 -22.30
CA ALA A 381 16.08 0.68 -23.25
C ALA A 381 17.27 1.22 -24.10
N GLY A 382 18.50 0.79 -23.81
CA GLY A 382 19.72 1.19 -24.48
C GLY A 382 20.35 2.48 -23.96
N ASN A 383 19.86 3.07 -22.87
CA ASN A 383 20.46 4.24 -22.24
C ASN A 383 21.76 3.86 -21.51
N PRO A 384 22.75 4.76 -21.43
CA PRO A 384 23.98 4.50 -20.67
C PRO A 384 23.69 4.32 -19.17
N GLN A 385 24.26 3.28 -18.56
CA GLN A 385 24.27 3.09 -17.12
C GLN A 385 25.67 2.73 -16.60
N VAL A 386 25.87 2.91 -15.30
CA VAL A 386 27.15 2.54 -14.66
C VAL A 386 27.21 1.01 -14.58
N PRO A 387 28.25 0.36 -15.14
CA PRO A 387 28.37 -1.09 -15.06
C PRO A 387 28.62 -1.52 -13.61
N TRP A 388 28.29 -2.78 -13.30
CA TRP A 388 28.47 -3.36 -11.98
C TRP A 388 29.28 -4.65 -12.04
N ILE A 389 29.83 -5.05 -10.90
CA ILE A 389 30.60 -6.28 -10.78
C ILE A 389 29.61 -7.41 -10.48
N ASP A 390 29.50 -8.37 -11.39
CA ASP A 390 28.51 -9.45 -11.31
C ASP A 390 28.58 -10.23 -9.99
N GLU A 391 29.77 -10.40 -9.43
CA GLU A 391 29.99 -11.11 -8.17
C GLU A 391 29.39 -10.40 -6.94
N ILE A 392 28.94 -9.15 -7.06
CA ILE A 392 28.30 -8.36 -6.00
C ILE A 392 26.77 -8.35 -6.20
N GLY A 393 26.26 -9.12 -7.16
CA GLY A 393 24.83 -9.25 -7.45
C GLY A 393 24.34 -8.21 -8.44
N THR A 394 23.13 -7.70 -8.24
CA THR A 394 22.51 -6.69 -9.13
C THR A 394 22.66 -5.30 -8.56
N SER A 395 23.02 -4.32 -9.39
CA SER A 395 23.12 -2.93 -8.94
C SER A 395 21.75 -2.29 -8.64
N PRO A 396 21.63 -1.43 -7.62
CA PRO A 396 20.37 -0.73 -7.32
C PRO A 396 19.83 0.09 -8.51
N TRP A 397 20.67 0.88 -9.18
CA TRP A 397 20.23 1.65 -10.34
C TRP A 397 19.86 0.77 -11.54
N GLY A 398 20.53 -0.37 -11.72
CA GLY A 398 20.18 -1.35 -12.75
C GLY A 398 18.80 -1.94 -12.49
N VAL A 399 18.45 -2.22 -11.23
CA VAL A 399 17.09 -2.61 -10.83
C VAL A 399 16.09 -1.50 -11.16
N ALA A 400 16.36 -0.25 -10.76
CA ALA A 400 15.45 0.87 -11.05
C ALA A 400 15.22 1.07 -12.56
N HIS A 401 16.28 1.04 -13.37
CA HIS A 401 16.15 1.13 -14.83
C HIS A 401 15.40 -0.06 -15.43
N GLN A 402 15.60 -1.27 -14.88
CA GLN A 402 14.91 -2.47 -15.36
C GLN A 402 13.44 -2.49 -14.96
N MET A 403 13.08 -1.91 -13.82
CA MET A 403 11.68 -1.71 -13.42
C MET A 403 10.98 -0.70 -14.35
N ALA A 404 11.68 0.35 -14.77
CA ALA A 404 11.10 1.44 -15.54
C ALA A 404 10.91 1.17 -17.04
N GLY A 405 9.96 1.88 -17.63
CA GLY A 405 9.78 2.00 -19.08
C GLY A 405 9.09 0.83 -19.78
N GLU A 406 8.93 0.95 -21.09
CA GLU A 406 8.30 -0.08 -21.93
C GLU A 406 9.17 -1.35 -21.98
N GLY A 407 8.56 -2.51 -21.71
CA GLY A 407 9.28 -3.78 -21.65
C GLY A 407 10.09 -4.01 -20.37
N GLY A 408 10.01 -3.10 -19.39
CA GLY A 408 10.57 -3.27 -18.06
C GLY A 408 9.89 -4.37 -17.24
N SER A 409 10.36 -4.56 -16.01
CA SER A 409 9.80 -5.50 -15.04
C SER A 409 8.66 -4.91 -14.21
N GLY A 410 8.64 -3.60 -14.05
CA GLY A 410 7.58 -2.89 -13.33
C GLY A 410 6.32 -2.69 -14.17
N ILE A 411 5.42 -1.86 -13.65
CA ILE A 411 4.20 -1.49 -14.35
C ILE A 411 4.57 -0.69 -15.62
N PRO A 412 4.07 -1.08 -16.79
CA PRO A 412 4.40 -0.41 -18.05
C PRO A 412 4.10 1.09 -18.01
N GLY A 413 5.10 1.89 -18.37
CA GLY A 413 5.00 3.36 -18.42
C GLY A 413 5.23 4.06 -17.07
N SER A 414 5.55 3.33 -16.00
CA SER A 414 6.01 3.91 -14.74
C SER A 414 7.52 4.16 -14.74
N ASP A 415 7.93 5.22 -14.05
CA ASP A 415 9.31 5.51 -13.70
C ASP A 415 9.58 4.99 -12.27
N TYR A 416 10.81 4.56 -12.01
CA TYR A 416 11.21 4.02 -10.71
C TYR A 416 12.50 4.68 -10.23
N GLY A 417 12.56 4.91 -8.92
CA GLY A 417 13.68 5.53 -8.22
C GLY A 417 14.24 4.63 -7.11
N LEU A 418 15.37 5.05 -6.56
CA LEU A 418 15.92 4.47 -5.34
C LEU A 418 15.40 5.26 -4.15
N ASP A 419 14.76 4.56 -3.22
CA ASP A 419 14.39 5.12 -1.93
C ASP A 419 15.24 4.48 -0.83
N LEU A 420 16.05 5.30 -0.16
CA LEU A 420 16.97 4.82 0.88
C LEU A 420 16.24 4.76 2.21
N THR A 421 16.29 3.61 2.87
CA THR A 421 15.71 3.45 4.20
C THR A 421 16.38 4.40 5.18
N ASP A 422 15.59 5.21 5.88
CA ASP A 422 16.00 6.10 6.95
C ASP A 422 15.92 5.35 8.29
N PRO A 423 17.06 4.96 8.90
CA PRO A 423 17.04 4.19 10.15
C PRO A 423 16.42 4.94 11.32
N SER A 424 16.24 6.27 11.21
CA SER A 424 15.56 7.07 12.22
C SER A 424 14.04 7.11 12.06
N ARG A 425 13.52 6.68 10.90
CA ARG A 425 12.09 6.70 10.54
C ARG A 425 11.68 5.45 9.73
N PRO A 426 12.00 4.23 10.18
CA PRO A 426 11.74 3.02 9.39
C PRO A 426 10.24 2.78 9.11
N GLY A 427 9.35 3.31 9.95
CA GLY A 427 7.91 3.29 9.69
C GLY A 427 7.48 4.07 8.46
N ALA A 428 8.15 5.20 8.17
CA ALA A 428 7.83 5.99 6.97
C ALA A 428 8.22 5.24 5.69
N ASP A 429 9.36 4.53 5.72
CA ASP A 429 9.80 3.71 4.58
C ASP A 429 8.85 2.52 4.37
N TYR A 430 8.41 1.88 5.46
CA TYR A 430 7.38 0.85 5.41
C TYR A 430 6.08 1.38 4.78
N ASP A 431 5.60 2.52 5.25
CA ASP A 431 4.34 3.12 4.77
C ASP A 431 4.45 3.50 3.28
N HIS A 432 5.62 3.91 2.80
CA HIS A 432 5.85 4.18 1.38
C HIS A 432 5.85 2.89 0.52
N ILE A 433 6.43 1.79 1.03
CA ILE A 433 6.36 0.49 0.37
C ILE A 433 4.91 0.02 0.30
N VAL A 434 4.16 0.12 1.40
CA VAL A 434 2.73 -0.22 1.46
C VAL A 434 1.93 0.59 0.45
N ALA A 435 2.12 1.91 0.40
CA ALA A 435 1.42 2.75 -0.56
C ALA A 435 1.68 2.33 -2.01
N ALA A 436 2.94 2.00 -2.35
CA ALA A 436 3.27 1.50 -3.67
C ALA A 436 2.59 0.14 -3.96
N THR A 437 2.59 -0.79 -3.01
CA THR A 437 1.97 -2.11 -3.20
C THR A 437 0.44 -2.05 -3.26
N GLU A 438 -0.19 -1.18 -2.48
CA GLU A 438 -1.63 -0.88 -2.57
C GLU A 438 -2.00 -0.30 -3.96
N ASP A 439 -1.10 0.46 -4.58
CA ASP A 439 -1.24 0.92 -5.98
C ASP A 439 -0.96 -0.20 -7.02
N GLY A 440 -0.79 -1.44 -6.58
CA GLY A 440 -0.53 -2.63 -7.39
C GLY A 440 0.91 -2.75 -7.89
N GLN A 441 1.85 -1.99 -7.32
CA GLN A 441 3.26 -2.03 -7.69
C GLN A 441 3.96 -3.17 -6.97
N THR A 442 4.93 -3.78 -7.62
CA THR A 442 5.88 -4.67 -6.94
C THR A 442 7.13 -3.89 -6.60
N VAL A 443 7.66 -4.04 -5.38
CA VAL A 443 8.78 -3.23 -4.88
C VAL A 443 10.00 -4.11 -4.60
N PRO A 444 11.06 -4.05 -5.42
CA PRO A 444 12.35 -4.65 -5.06
C PRO A 444 12.90 -4.01 -3.78
N LEU A 445 13.19 -4.83 -2.78
CA LEU A 445 13.72 -4.40 -1.48
C LEU A 445 15.10 -5.03 -1.26
N TYR A 446 16.10 -4.19 -1.03
CA TYR A 446 17.43 -4.64 -0.63
C TYR A 446 17.46 -4.81 0.88
N VAL A 447 17.84 -6.01 1.32
CA VAL A 447 18.02 -6.36 2.74
C VAL A 447 19.46 -6.78 3.01
N GLY A 448 19.89 -6.63 4.26
CA GLY A 448 21.26 -6.93 4.65
C GLY A 448 21.49 -6.88 6.15
N ASP A 449 22.71 -6.51 6.53
CA ASP A 449 23.16 -6.33 7.90
C ASP A 449 23.36 -4.84 8.24
N ASP A 450 23.89 -4.50 9.41
CA ASP A 450 24.16 -3.10 9.79
C ASP A 450 25.18 -2.36 8.91
N LYS A 451 25.85 -3.04 7.96
CA LYS A 451 26.99 -2.50 7.20
C LYS A 451 26.79 -2.49 5.69
N SER A 452 25.97 -3.38 5.16
CA SER A 452 25.77 -3.50 3.71
C SER A 452 24.49 -4.24 3.34
N PRO A 453 23.84 -3.88 2.21
CA PRO A 453 22.85 -4.73 1.58
C PRO A 453 23.54 -5.97 1.00
N ARG A 454 22.86 -7.12 1.07
CA ARG A 454 23.41 -8.43 0.72
C ARG A 454 22.47 -9.29 -0.10
N HIS A 455 21.18 -8.98 -0.04
CA HIS A 455 20.14 -9.75 -0.70
C HIS A 455 19.06 -8.81 -1.23
N VAL A 456 18.36 -9.27 -2.27
CA VAL A 456 17.25 -8.53 -2.87
C VAL A 456 16.05 -9.45 -2.87
N VAL A 457 14.94 -8.93 -2.39
CA VAL A 457 13.64 -9.62 -2.33
C VAL A 457 12.61 -8.76 -3.05
N LEU A 458 11.45 -9.33 -3.37
CA LEU A 458 10.37 -8.59 -4.02
C LEU A 458 9.18 -8.50 -3.08
N VAL A 459 8.81 -7.29 -2.67
CA VAL A 459 7.50 -7.08 -2.05
C VAL A 459 6.45 -7.14 -3.15
N THR A 460 5.54 -8.10 -3.05
CA THR A 460 4.51 -8.35 -4.07
C THR A 460 3.16 -7.79 -3.65
N SER A 461 2.90 -7.67 -2.35
CA SER A 461 1.69 -7.05 -1.82
C SER A 461 1.81 -6.65 -0.35
N SER A 462 0.78 -5.97 0.16
CA SER A 462 0.62 -5.59 1.56
C SER A 462 -0.82 -5.79 2.02
N SER A 463 -1.01 -6.30 3.24
CA SER A 463 -2.33 -6.42 3.87
C SER A 463 -2.17 -6.52 5.39
N ASP A 464 -3.10 -5.96 6.17
CA ASP A 464 -3.17 -6.13 7.63
C ASP A 464 -1.85 -5.86 8.39
N ASP A 465 -1.16 -4.75 8.10
CA ASP A 465 0.18 -4.41 8.64
C ASP A 465 1.26 -5.47 8.36
N THR A 466 1.10 -6.20 7.26
CA THR A 466 2.10 -7.14 6.76
C THR A 466 2.44 -6.91 5.30
N LEU A 467 3.68 -7.23 4.94
CA LEU A 467 4.18 -7.30 3.58
C LEU A 467 4.29 -8.76 3.15
N THR A 468 3.78 -9.07 1.97
CA THR A 468 4.01 -10.33 1.28
C THR A 468 5.26 -10.17 0.41
N ILE A 469 6.26 -11.01 0.66
CA ILE A 469 7.58 -10.90 0.05
C ILE A 469 7.95 -12.21 -0.63
N TYR A 470 8.24 -12.15 -1.94
CA TYR A 470 8.90 -13.22 -2.65
C TYR A 470 10.41 -13.23 -2.33
N GLU A 471 10.87 -14.37 -1.84
CA GLU A 471 12.23 -14.65 -1.41
C GLU A 471 12.90 -15.57 -2.43
N PRO A 472 13.83 -15.04 -3.27
CA PRO A 472 14.35 -15.77 -4.41
C PRO A 472 15.33 -16.90 -4.05
N SER A 473 15.93 -16.92 -2.85
CA SER A 473 16.93 -17.93 -2.46
C SER A 473 16.32 -19.32 -2.23
N ALA A 474 15.08 -19.35 -1.77
CA ALA A 474 14.29 -20.57 -1.61
C ALA A 474 13.09 -20.63 -2.57
N GLY A 475 12.87 -19.59 -3.38
CA GLY A 475 11.76 -19.50 -4.32
C GLY A 475 10.41 -19.63 -3.65
N ARG A 476 10.20 -18.89 -2.55
CA ARG A 476 9.01 -18.97 -1.69
C ARG A 476 8.49 -17.58 -1.34
N THR A 477 7.27 -17.53 -0.84
CA THR A 477 6.68 -16.31 -0.29
C THR A 477 6.76 -16.32 1.24
N ILE A 478 7.10 -15.18 1.83
CA ILE A 478 7.13 -14.96 3.28
C ILE A 478 6.33 -13.72 3.63
N THR A 479 5.91 -13.62 4.89
CA THR A 479 5.18 -12.48 5.43
C THR A 479 6.06 -11.76 6.45
N VAL A 480 6.12 -10.44 6.36
CA VAL A 480 6.87 -9.58 7.29
C VAL A 480 5.91 -8.55 7.87
N THR A 481 5.84 -8.49 9.20
CA THR A 481 5.03 -7.48 9.88
C THR A 481 5.72 -6.12 9.88
N ARG A 482 4.93 -5.04 9.99
CA ARG A 482 5.44 -3.68 10.24
C ARG A 482 6.41 -3.62 11.42
N ASP A 483 6.06 -4.33 12.48
CA ASP A 483 6.79 -4.43 13.73
C ASP A 483 8.18 -5.09 13.55
N GLU A 484 8.29 -6.11 12.69
CA GLU A 484 9.55 -6.75 12.31
C GLU A 484 10.38 -5.82 11.41
N PHE A 485 9.74 -5.16 10.44
CA PHE A 485 10.41 -4.21 9.55
C PHE A 485 11.02 -3.03 10.32
N GLU A 486 10.26 -2.42 11.23
CA GLU A 486 10.72 -1.26 12.00
C GLU A 486 11.86 -1.57 12.97
N ARG A 487 11.87 -2.78 13.53
CA ARG A 487 12.97 -3.26 14.38
C ARG A 487 14.20 -3.66 13.56
N GLY A 488 14.02 -3.82 12.25
CA GLY A 488 15.00 -4.42 11.36
C GLY A 488 15.28 -5.85 11.76
N ASP A 489 14.21 -6.62 11.93
CA ASP A 489 14.18 -8.07 12.21
C ASP A 489 13.39 -8.77 11.08
N VAL A 490 13.61 -8.37 9.82
CA VAL A 490 12.88 -8.88 8.65
C VAL A 490 13.15 -10.38 8.42
N ASP A 491 14.32 -10.89 8.87
CA ASP A 491 14.77 -12.30 8.82
C ASP A 491 14.53 -13.00 7.47
N VAL A 492 14.99 -12.36 6.39
CA VAL A 492 14.81 -12.86 5.02
C VAL A 492 16.12 -13.46 4.53
N ALA A 493 16.14 -14.79 4.38
CA ALA A 493 17.35 -15.54 4.05
C ALA A 493 18.53 -15.25 5.01
N GLY A 494 18.23 -14.93 6.28
CA GLY A 494 19.20 -14.59 7.31
C GLY A 494 19.68 -13.13 7.29
N TRP A 495 18.94 -12.24 6.62
CA TRP A 495 19.18 -10.79 6.61
C TRP A 495 18.04 -10.03 7.28
N ASP A 496 18.40 -9.14 8.20
CA ASP A 496 17.43 -8.55 9.13
C ASP A 496 17.11 -7.10 8.79
N LYS A 497 18.04 -6.37 8.15
CA LYS A 497 17.93 -4.91 7.96
C LYS A 497 17.44 -4.53 6.56
N PRO A 498 16.33 -3.76 6.41
CA PRO A 498 16.02 -3.09 5.16
C PRO A 498 17.03 -1.97 4.89
N TRP A 499 17.45 -1.81 3.63
CA TRP A 499 18.47 -0.83 3.22
C TRP A 499 17.96 0.21 2.24
N LEU A 500 17.30 -0.27 1.18
CA LEU A 500 16.69 0.59 0.18
C LEU A 500 15.61 -0.18 -0.57
N ALA A 501 14.58 0.54 -1.00
CA ALA A 501 13.53 0.05 -1.88
C ALA A 501 13.68 0.68 -3.27
N VAL A 502 13.19 -0.01 -4.29
CA VAL A 502 12.99 0.56 -5.64
C VAL A 502 11.50 0.78 -5.82
N THR A 503 11.07 2.02 -5.64
CA THR A 503 9.65 2.43 -5.68
C THR A 503 9.38 3.30 -6.91
N PRO A 504 8.11 3.43 -7.32
CA PRO A 504 7.73 4.40 -8.34
C PRO A 504 8.12 5.83 -7.94
N SER A 505 8.45 6.68 -8.93
CA SER A 505 8.94 8.05 -8.73
C SER A 505 8.00 9.15 -9.20
#